data_AF-A0A7V4Y3R6-F1
#
_entry.id   AF-A0A7V4Y3R6-F1
#
_cell.length_a   1.000
_cell.length_b   1.000
_cell.length_c   1.000
_cell.angle_alpha   90.00
_cell.angle_beta   90.00
_cell.angle_gamma   90.00
#
_symmetry.space_group_name_H-M   'P 1'
#
loop_
_entity.id
_entity.type
_entity.pdbx_description
1 polymer ?
#
loop_
_entity_poly.entity_id
_entity_poly.type
_entity_poly.pdbx_seq_one_letter_code
_entity_poly.pdbx_strand_id
1 'polypeptide(L)' 'MFTCPACGHRAIGKVGTDQYYCWDCCVEFTMRDDTITVFNVEPDGTLTLYGDAAPLEGELQLQKG' A
#
# COMPACT_ATOMS: atom_id res chain seq x y z
N MET A 1 -9.20 -16.09 1.03
CA MET A 1 -7.72 -16.16 1.06
C MET A 1 -7.25 -14.81 0.54
N PHE A 2 -6.61 -13.98 1.36
CA PHE A 2 -6.10 -12.69 0.88
C PHE A 2 -4.79 -12.90 0.12
N THR A 3 -4.69 -12.30 -1.06
CA THR A 3 -3.53 -12.33 -1.95
C THR A 3 -3.14 -10.91 -2.30
N CYS A 4 -1.86 -10.67 -2.59
CA CYS A 4 -1.41 -9.37 -3.06
C CYS A 4 -2.14 -9.02 -4.37
N PRO A 5 -2.76 -7.84 -4.50
CA PRO A 5 -3.41 -7.42 -5.74
C PRO A 5 -2.40 -7.15 -6.88
N ALA A 6 -1.12 -6.91 -6.56
CA ALA A 6 -0.08 -6.65 -7.56
C ALA A 6 0.52 -7.94 -8.17
N CYS A 7 0.81 -8.96 -7.36
CA CYS A 7 1.44 -10.21 -7.84
C CYS A 7 0.61 -11.48 -7.66
N GLY A 8 -0.49 -11.43 -6.90
CA GLY A 8 -1.31 -12.62 -6.59
C GLY A 8 -0.69 -13.57 -5.54
N HIS A 9 0.48 -13.27 -4.98
CA HIS A 9 1.12 -14.11 -3.97
C HIS A 9 0.52 -13.92 -2.56
N ARG A 10 0.76 -14.91 -1.69
CA ARG A 10 0.37 -14.89 -0.25
C ARG A 10 1.46 -14.31 0.66
N ALA A 11 2.50 -13.70 0.09
CA ALA A 11 3.58 -13.01 0.82
C ALA A 11 3.12 -11.62 1.31
N ILE A 12 1.96 -11.58 1.97
CA ILE A 12 1.36 -10.35 2.51
C ILE A 12 1.26 -10.44 4.03
N GLY A 13 1.59 -9.34 4.72
CA GLY A 13 1.46 -9.19 6.17
C GLY A 13 0.44 -8.10 6.51
N LYS A 14 -0.26 -8.23 7.64
CA LYS A 14 -1.15 -7.17 8.15
C LYS A 14 -0.31 -6.16 8.95
N VAL A 15 -0.34 -4.90 8.53
CA VAL A 15 0.43 -3.81 9.16
C VAL A 15 -0.44 -2.86 9.98
N GLY A 16 -1.76 -2.86 9.75
CA GLY A 16 -2.72 -2.04 10.48
C GLY A 16 -4.16 -2.55 10.36
N THR A 17 -5.12 -1.71 10.74
CA THR A 17 -6.56 -2.00 10.60
C THR A 17 -6.94 -1.91 9.13
N ASP A 18 -7.29 -3.06 8.54
CA ASP A 18 -7.60 -3.22 7.11
C ASP A 18 -6.47 -2.80 6.17
N GLN A 19 -5.23 -2.85 6.67
CA GLN A 19 -4.00 -2.45 5.98
C GLN A 19 -3.03 -3.62 5.88
N TYR A 20 -2.51 -3.84 4.67
CA TYR A 20 -1.69 -4.99 4.33
C TYR A 20 -0.48 -4.59 3.50
N TYR A 21 0.65 -5.27 3.70
CA TYR A 21 1.89 -5.02 3.00
C TYR A 21 2.42 -6.28 2.34
N CYS A 22 2.85 -6.20 1.09
CA CYS A 22 3.48 -7.29 0.37
C CYS A 22 5.01 -7.15 0.37
N TRP A 23 5.70 -8.16 0.89
CA TRP A 23 7.17 -8.16 0.96
C TRP A 23 7.85 -8.38 -0.39
N ASP A 24 7.17 -9.03 -1.33
CA ASP A 24 7.72 -9.39 -2.65
C ASP A 24 7.63 -8.20 -3.62
N CYS A 25 6.51 -7.46 -3.56
CA CYS A 25 6.26 -6.31 -4.43
C CYS A 25 6.61 -4.96 -3.82
N CYS A 26 6.91 -4.93 -2.51
CA CYS A 26 7.06 -3.68 -1.77
C CYS A 26 5.87 -2.74 -1.97
N VAL A 27 4.64 -3.27 -1.86
CA VAL A 27 3.40 -2.48 -1.96
C VAL A 27 2.58 -2.61 -0.70
N GLU A 28 2.00 -1.51 -0.26
CA GLU A 28 0.98 -1.46 0.77
C GLU A 28 -0.40 -1.36 0.14
N PHE A 29 -1.42 -1.98 0.72
CA PHE A 29 -2.79 -1.84 0.26
C PHE A 29 -3.80 -1.91 1.39
N THR A 30 -4.86 -1.14 1.23
CA THR A 30 -5.95 -1.00 2.20
C THR A 30 -7.21 -1.61 1.61
N MET A 31 -8.05 -2.22 2.46
CA MET A 31 -9.36 -2.75 2.05
C MET A 31 -10.47 -2.11 2.87
N ARG A 32 -11.21 -1.17 2.28
CA ARG A 32 -12.35 -0.53 2.93
C ARG A 32 -13.59 -0.70 2.08
N ASP A 33 -14.64 -1.31 2.64
CA ASP A 33 -15.98 -1.36 2.04
C ASP A 33 -15.93 -1.65 0.52
N ASP A 34 -15.29 -2.77 0.15
CA ASP A 34 -15.07 -3.24 -1.22
C ASP A 34 -14.10 -2.43 -2.11
N THR A 35 -13.55 -1.33 -1.62
CA THR A 35 -12.50 -0.56 -2.29
C THR A 35 -11.12 -1.02 -1.85
N ILE A 36 -10.30 -1.43 -2.81
CA ILE A 36 -8.88 -1.75 -2.60
C ILE A 36 -8.05 -0.59 -3.13
N THR A 37 -7.30 0.06 -2.24
CA THR A 37 -6.34 1.10 -2.63
C THR A 37 -4.94 0.55 -2.44
N VAL A 38 -4.11 0.60 -3.49
CA VAL A 38 -2.76 0.06 -3.49
C VAL A 38 -1.76 1.23 -3.58
N PHE A 39 -0.70 1.15 -2.80
CA PHE A 39 0.37 2.11 -2.70
C PHE A 39 1.72 1.41 -2.92
N ASN A 40 2.53 1.92 -3.83
CA ASN A 40 3.92 1.55 -3.99
C ASN A 40 4.75 2.14 -2.85
N VAL A 41 5.57 1.30 -2.21
CA VAL A 41 6.56 1.75 -1.24
C VAL A 41 7.88 1.97 -1.96
N GLU A 42 8.25 3.23 -2.11
CA GLU A 42 9.52 3.62 -2.71
C GLU A 42 10.70 3.29 -1.78
N PRO A 43 11.93 3.18 -2.31
CA PRO A 43 13.11 2.81 -1.53
C PRO A 43 13.43 3.77 -0.37
N ASP A 44 12.98 5.03 -0.47
CA ASP A 44 13.14 6.04 0.57
C ASP A 44 12.04 5.96 1.65
N GLY A 45 11.05 5.09 1.46
CA GLY A 45 9.92 4.88 2.35
C GLY A 45 8.70 5.74 2.01
N THR A 46 8.71 6.46 0.88
CA THR A 46 7.52 7.20 0.42
C THR A 46 6.48 6.26 -0.17
N LEU A 47 5.21 6.63 -0.03
CA LEU A 47 4.07 5.87 -0.57
C LEU A 47 3.50 6.59 -1.80
N THR A 48 3.45 5.91 -2.95
CA THR A 48 2.89 6.43 -4.19
C THR A 48 1.70 5.59 -4.64
N LEU A 49 0.66 6.19 -5.22
CA LEU A 49 -0.52 5.42 -5.65
C LEU A 49 -0.18 4.46 -6.80
N TYR A 50 -0.53 3.18 -6.64
CA TYR A 50 -0.33 2.13 -7.65
C TYR A 50 -1.54 2.08 -8.60
N GLY A 51 -1.40 2.69 -9.77
CA GLY A 51 -2.42 2.70 -10.82
C GLY A 51 -3.24 3.99 -10.89
N ASP A 52 -2.98 4.75 -11.95
CA ASP A 52 -3.64 5.95 -12.48
C ASP A 52 -3.72 7.23 -11.61
N ALA A 53 -2.95 8.23 -12.09
CA ALA A 53 -2.95 9.66 -11.78
C ALA A 53 -3.66 10.09 -10.47
N ALA A 54 -2.90 10.13 -9.38
CA ALA A 54 -3.25 10.94 -8.23
C ALA A 54 -3.51 12.40 -8.69
N PRO A 55 -4.70 13.00 -8.47
CA PRO A 55 -4.74 14.44 -8.32
C PRO A 55 -3.89 14.75 -7.08
N LEU A 56 -2.95 15.67 -7.26
CA LEU A 56 -2.14 16.30 -6.24
C LEU A 56 -2.93 16.48 -4.94
N GLU A 57 -2.27 16.21 -3.80
CA GLU A 57 -2.53 16.66 -2.42
C GLU A 57 -2.57 15.50 -1.42
N GLY A 58 -1.63 15.53 -0.46
CA GLY A 58 -1.68 14.62 0.69
C GLY A 58 -0.31 14.34 1.28
N GLU A 59 0.23 15.34 1.98
CA GLU A 59 1.34 15.21 2.92
C GLU A 59 1.19 13.94 3.78
N LEU A 60 2.10 12.96 3.65
CA LEU A 60 2.33 12.01 4.73
C LEU A 60 3.59 12.45 5.46
N GLN A 61 3.38 13.24 6.51
CA GLN A 61 4.39 13.55 7.52
C GLN A 61 4.92 12.23 8.10
N LEU A 62 6.06 11.75 7.60
CA LEU A 62 6.85 10.79 8.36
C LEU A 62 7.51 11.55 9.51
N GLN A 63 6.96 11.31 10.70
CA GLN A 63 7.43 11.74 12.01
C GLN A 63 8.95 11.54 12.12
N LYS A 64 9.71 12.63 12.15
CA LYS A 64 11.07 12.65 12.68
C LYS A 64 10.99 13.44 13.98
N GLY A 65 11.13 12.72 15.10
CA GLY A 65 11.27 13.30 16.43
C GLY A 65 12.60 14.00 16.64
#